data_AF-A0A6C0LH04-F1
#
_entry.id   AF-A0A6C0LH04-F1
#
_cell.length_a   1.000
_cell.length_b   1.000
_cell.length_c   1.000
_cell.angle_alpha   90.00
_cell.angle_beta   90.00
_cell.angle_gamma   90.00
#
_symmetry.space_group_name_H-M   'P 1'
#
loop_
_entity.id
_entity.type
_entity.pdbx_description
1 polymer ?
#
loop_
_entity_poly.entity_id
_entity_poly.type
_entity_poly.pdbx_seq_one_letter_code
_entity_poly.pdbx_strand_id
1 'polypeptide(L)' 'MERGLMMVLHSAVIGVVLYLLMVFVFNQNPRIAENRSILIAATVLIYMILFGHGLPSKINRNL' A
#
# COMPACT_ATOMS: atom_id res chain seq x y z
N MET A 1 -14.11 -6.59 -8.55
CA MET A 1 -12.69 -6.22 -8.49
C MET A 1 -12.53 -4.87 -9.12
N GLU A 2 -11.93 -3.91 -8.41
CA GLU A 2 -11.61 -2.61 -9.00
C GLU A 2 -10.52 -2.74 -10.08
N ARG A 3 -10.37 -1.72 -10.92
CA ARG A 3 -9.30 -1.68 -11.92
C ARG A 3 -7.94 -1.69 -11.22
N GLY A 4 -6.96 -2.41 -11.75
CA GLY A 4 -5.60 -2.46 -11.19
C GLY A 4 -4.95 -1.08 -11.03
N LEU A 5 -5.26 -0.12 -11.92
CA LEU A 5 -4.84 1.28 -11.77
C LEU A 5 -5.34 1.93 -10.47
N MET A 6 -6.58 1.65 -10.07
CA MET A 6 -7.13 2.17 -8.81
C MET A 6 -6.44 1.54 -7.60
N MET A 7 -6.00 0.28 -7.71
CA MET A 7 -5.22 -0.39 -6.65
C MET A 7 -3.83 0.24 -6.49
N VAL A 8 -3.17 0.57 -7.61
CA VAL A 8 -1.91 1.32 -7.58
C VAL A 8 -2.09 2.66 -6.88
N LEU A 9 -3.11 3.44 -7.27
CA LEU A 9 -3.41 4.73 -6.63
C LEU A 9 -3.69 4.58 -5.13
N HIS A 10 -4.51 3.61 -4.73
CA HIS A 10 -4.77 3.34 -3.31
C HIS A 10 -3.48 3.01 -2.54
N SER A 11 -2.66 2.09 -3.05
CA SER A 11 -1.41 1.71 -2.39
C SER A 11 -0.44 2.88 -2.29
N ALA A 12 -0.38 3.74 -3.31
CA ALA A 12 0.46 4.93 -3.31
C ALA A 12 0.00 5.93 -2.25
N VAL A 13 -1.30 6.19 -2.15
CA VAL A 13 -1.87 7.06 -1.11
C VAL A 13 -1.58 6.50 0.29
N ILE A 14 -1.76 5.19 0.51
CA ILE A 14 -1.44 4.53 1.78
C ILE A 14 0.05 4.69 2.12
N GLY A 15 0.94 4.50 1.14
CA GLY A 15 2.38 4.69 1.30
C GLY A 15 2.75 6.12 1.70
N VAL A 16 2.19 7.12 1.02
CA VAL A 16 2.43 8.54 1.33
C VAL A 16 1.94 8.88 2.74
N VAL A 17 0.73 8.45 3.11
CA VAL A 17 0.18 8.70 4.45
C VAL A 17 1.07 8.05 5.52
N LEU A 18 1.50 6.81 5.31
CA LEU A 18 2.43 6.13 6.22
C LEU A 18 3.76 6.85 6.36
N TYR A 19 4.35 7.31 5.25
CA TYR A 19 5.58 8.10 5.27
C TYR A 19 5.42 9.36 6.12
N LEU A 20 4.36 10.13 5.89
CA LEU A 20 4.08 11.36 6.64
C LEU A 20 3.92 11.07 8.14
N LEU A 21 3.20 10.01 8.51
CA LEU A 21 3.08 9.59 9.91
C LEU A 21 4.45 9.22 10.50
N MET A 22 5.27 8.44 9.78
CA MET A 22 6.60 8.04 10.24
C MET A 22 7.53 9.23 10.48
N VAL A 23 7.51 10.23 9.59
CA VAL A 23 8.37 11.41 9.71
C VAL A 23 7.84 12.38 10.76
N PHE A 24 6.56 12.76 10.69
CA PHE A 24 6.04 13.87 11.48
C PHE A 24 5.48 13.46 12.85
N VAL A 25 4.94 12.24 12.97
CA VAL A 25 4.37 11.75 14.24
C VAL A 25 5.39 10.91 15.01
N PHE A 26 6.11 10.02 14.32
CA PHE A 26 7.06 9.10 14.94
C PHE A 26 8.52 9.57 14.89
N ASN A 27 8.78 10.74 14.29
CA ASN A 27 10.11 11.35 14.17
C ASN A 27 11.20 10.40 13.62
N GLN A 28 10.82 9.48 12.72
CA GLN A 28 11.75 8.55 12.11
C GLN A 28 12.65 9.26 11.10
N ASN A 29 13.86 8.72 10.90
CA ASN A 29 14.75 9.19 9.84
C ASN A 29 14.03 9.09 8.47
N PRO A 30 14.02 10.15 7.65
CA PRO A 30 13.30 10.17 6.37
C PRO A 30 13.66 9.01 5.43
N ARG A 31 14.93 8.60 5.37
CA ARG A 31 15.38 7.48 4.53
C ARG A 31 14.85 6.14 5.05
N ILE A 32 14.71 5.98 6.36
CA ILE A 32 14.11 4.78 6.97
C ILE A 32 12.60 4.77 6.74
N ALA A 33 11.94 5.91 6.94
CA ALA A 33 10.51 6.08 6.71
C ALA A 33 10.13 5.83 5.25
N GLU A 34 10.92 6.33 4.29
CA GLU A 34 10.75 6.08 2.86
C GLU A 34 10.80 4.59 2.55
N ASN A 35 11.90 3.90 2.90
CA ASN A 35 12.04 2.46 2.62
C ASN A 35 10.92 1.62 3.26
N ARG A 36 10.53 1.92 4.50
CA ARG A 36 9.47 1.17 5.21
C ARG A 36 8.08 1.43 4.64
N SER A 37 7.75 2.70 4.35
CA SER A 37 6.46 3.06 3.79
C SER A 37 6.27 2.49 2.38
N ILE A 38 7.30 2.53 1.54
CA ILE A 38 7.30 1.91 0.20
C ILE A 38 7.12 0.39 0.31
N LEU A 39 7.86 -0.26 1.22
CA LEU A 39 7.73 -1.71 1.42
C LEU A 39 6.29 -2.09 1.80
N ILE A 40 5.70 -1.38 2.77
CA ILE A 40 4.31 -1.62 3.19
C ILE A 40 3.34 -1.36 2.05
N ALA A 41 3.50 -0.26 1.31
CA ALA A 41 2.67 0.07 0.16
C ALA A 41 2.72 -1.01 -0.93
N ALA A 42 3.91 -1.55 -1.21
CA ALA A 42 4.09 -2.66 -2.16
C ALA A 42 3.39 -3.93 -1.69
N THR A 43 3.50 -4.28 -0.40
CA THR A 43 2.76 -5.42 0.17
C THR A 43 1.24 -5.23 0.06
N VAL A 44 0.75 -4.03 0.34
CA VAL A 44 -0.68 -3.68 0.21
C VAL A 44 -1.14 -3.73 -1.25
N LEU A 45 -0.30 -3.31 -2.21
CA LEU A 45 -0.59 -3.44 -3.63
C LEU A 45 -0.73 -4.93 -4.03
N ILE A 46 0.23 -5.77 -3.62
CA ILE A 46 0.17 -7.22 -3.86
C ILE A 46 -1.13 -7.80 -3.29
N TYR A 47 -1.48 -7.44 -2.06
CA TYR A 47 -2.74 -7.83 -1.43
C TYR A 47 -3.95 -7.42 -2.27
N MET A 48 -4.04 -6.16 -2.70
CA MET A 48 -5.20 -5.68 -3.46
C MET A 48 -5.31 -6.31 -4.85
N ILE A 49 -4.18 -6.59 -5.50
CA ILE A 49 -4.16 -7.29 -6.79
C ILE A 49 -4.68 -8.73 -6.63
N LEU A 50 -4.28 -9.41 -5.55
CA LEU A 50 -4.68 -10.80 -5.27
C LEU A 50 -6.12 -10.91 -4.77
N PHE A 51 -6.57 -10.02 -3.88
CA PHE A 51 -7.83 -10.20 -3.13
C PHE A 51 -8.86 -9.08 -3.36
N GLY A 52 -8.48 -7.99 -4.01
CA GLY A 52 -9.27 -6.77 -4.11
C GLY A 52 -9.11 -5.85 -2.90
N HIS A 53 -9.87 -4.76 -2.87
CA HIS A 53 -9.82 -3.75 -1.81
C HIS A 53 -10.47 -4.20 -0.49
N GLY A 54 -11.43 -5.13 -0.56
CA GLY A 54 -12.13 -5.65 0.61
C GLY A 54 -11.41 -6.81 1.30
N LEU A 55 -12.11 -7.47 2.23
CA LEU A 55 -11.63 -8.67 2.90
C LEU A 55 -11.33 -9.81 1.92
N PRO A 56 -10.35 -10.68 2.22
CA PRO A 56 -9.95 -11.77 1.33
C PRO A 56 -11.04 -12.83 1.28
N SER A 57 -11.95 -12.69 0.32
CA SER A 57 -13.04 -13.64 0.09
C SER A 57 -12.74 -14.58 -1.09
N LYS A 58 -12.04 -14.09 -2.12
CA LYS A 58 -11.65 -14.84 -3.32
C LYS A 58 -10.36 -14.28 -3.91
N ILE A 59 -9.53 -15.14 -4.48
CA ILE A 59 -8.35 -14.75 -5.26
C ILE A 59 -8.77 -14.30 -6.66
N ASN A 60 -8.08 -13.28 -7.18
CA ASN A 60 -8.19 -12.81 -8.55
C ASN A 60 -7.81 -13.92 -9.54
N ARG A 61 -8.77 -14.35 -10.37
CA ARG A 61 -8.54 -15.40 -11.37
C ARG A 61 -7.97 -14.88 -12.70
N ASN A 62 -7.84 -13.56 -12.86
CA ASN A 62 -7.29 -12.93 -14.07
C ASN A 62 -5.86 -12.44 -13.86
N LEU A 63 -5.17 -13.01 -12.87
CA LEU A 63 -3.77 -12.80 -12.61
C LEU A 63 -2.98 -13.99 -13.14
#